data_AF-A0A7C3QM47-F1
#
_entry.id   AF-A0A7C3QM47-F1
#
_cell.length_a   1.000
_cell.length_b   1.000
_cell.length_c   1.000
_cell.angle_alpha   90.00
_cell.angle_beta   90.00
_cell.angle_gamma   90.00
#
_symmetry.space_group_name_H-M   'P 1'
#
loop_
_entity.id
_entity.type
_entity.pdbx_description
1 polymer ?
#
loop_
_entity_poly.entity_id
_entity_poly.type
_entity_poly.pdbx_seq_one_letter_code
_entity_poly.pdbx_strand_id
1 'polypeptide(L)'
;MRRSHHDSWLVRLLVLPVLLLAAAGCSSRYKPVPVSGEVTLNGKPVEGATVYFYAATDGPEGRPAVGTTDKAGQFRLGTMGNADGALPGEYKVVVTKFVPSDPNLKIPDFPDTPEGRAKREDFLYRVYGERKSPIKNVLPAKYENPASTPLECSVKGRTTVKLELTGK
;
A
#
# COMPACT_ATOMS: atom_id res chain seq x y z
N MET A 1 -12.54 16.22 -74.91
CA MET A 1 -11.06 16.20 -74.78
C MET A 1 -10.71 16.40 -73.31
N ARG A 2 -9.94 15.46 -72.74
CA ARG A 2 -9.62 15.27 -71.31
C ARG A 2 -8.46 16.17 -70.87
N ARG A 3 -8.50 16.71 -69.64
CA ARG A 3 -7.37 17.15 -68.78
C ARG A 3 -7.99 17.74 -67.50
N SER A 4 -7.61 17.49 -66.25
CA SER A 4 -6.76 16.50 -65.57
C SER A 4 -6.90 16.88 -64.07
N HIS A 5 -7.81 16.25 -63.34
CA HIS A 5 -7.91 16.34 -61.87
C HIS A 5 -7.22 15.12 -61.25
N HIS A 6 -5.93 14.96 -61.53
CA HIS A 6 -5.07 14.11 -60.73
C HIS A 6 -4.17 15.06 -59.93
N ASP A 7 -3.80 14.68 -58.70
CA ASP A 7 -2.78 15.37 -57.85
C ASP A 7 -3.30 16.07 -56.59
N SER A 8 -4.51 15.78 -56.13
CA SER A 8 -4.90 16.15 -54.74
C SER A 8 -5.42 14.99 -53.90
N TRP A 9 -5.54 13.79 -54.49
CA TRP A 9 -6.17 12.65 -53.81
C TRP A 9 -5.20 11.71 -53.11
N LEU A 10 -3.90 11.73 -53.44
CA LEU A 10 -2.93 10.80 -52.85
C LEU A 10 -2.28 11.33 -51.55
N VAL A 11 -2.22 12.65 -51.35
CA VAL A 11 -1.64 13.22 -50.11
C VAL A 11 -2.60 13.14 -48.92
N ARG A 12 -3.91 13.07 -49.17
CA ARG A 12 -4.93 12.94 -48.12
C ARG A 12 -5.11 11.53 -47.57
N LEU A 13 -4.50 10.51 -48.18
CA LEU A 13 -4.80 9.11 -47.91
C LEU A 13 -3.80 8.41 -46.97
N LEU A 14 -2.80 9.12 -46.42
CA LEU A 14 -1.78 8.54 -45.54
C LEU A 14 -1.62 9.22 -44.16
N VAL A 15 -2.38 10.27 -43.86
CA VAL A 15 -2.31 10.97 -42.56
C VAL A 15 -3.36 10.45 -41.55
N LEU A 16 -4.41 9.78 -42.03
CA LEU A 16 -5.52 9.31 -41.20
C LEU A 16 -5.24 8.07 -40.31
N PRO A 17 -4.36 7.10 -40.64
CA PRO A 17 -4.18 5.92 -39.78
C PRO A 17 -3.27 6.19 -38.57
N VAL A 18 -2.41 7.22 -38.62
CA VAL A 18 -1.44 7.51 -37.54
C VAL A 18 -2.09 8.27 -36.37
N LEU A 19 -3.15 9.04 -36.63
CA LEU A 19 -3.83 9.82 -35.59
C LEU A 19 -4.74 8.99 -34.68
N LEU A 20 -5.16 7.79 -35.12
CA LEU A 20 -6.02 6.89 -34.34
C LEU A 20 -5.26 6.01 -33.33
N LEU A 21 -3.92 5.90 -33.42
CA LEU A 21 -3.11 5.19 -32.43
C LEU A 21 -2.76 6.04 -31.19
N ALA A 22 -3.02 7.35 -31.22
CA ALA A 22 -2.69 8.25 -30.10
C ALA A 22 -3.78 8.31 -29.00
N ALA A 23 -4.96 7.73 -29.22
CA ALA A 23 -6.09 7.84 -28.29
C ALA A 23 -6.19 6.70 -27.25
N ALA A 24 -5.30 5.69 -27.29
CA ALA A 24 -5.25 4.63 -26.28
C ALA A 24 -4.48 5.02 -25.00
N GLY A 25 -4.42 6.32 -24.69
CA GLY A 25 -3.64 6.89 -23.59
C GLY A 25 -4.46 7.20 -22.34
N CYS A 26 -4.52 6.24 -21.42
CA CYS A 26 -4.52 6.40 -19.94
C CYS A 26 -5.59 7.30 -19.28
N SER A 27 -6.72 6.71 -18.86
CA SER A 27 -7.71 7.37 -17.98
C SER A 27 -8.02 6.62 -16.66
N SER A 28 -7.21 5.64 -16.24
CA SER A 28 -7.52 4.79 -15.06
C SER A 28 -6.85 5.17 -13.73
N ARG A 29 -6.03 6.25 -13.68
CA ARG A 29 -5.17 6.52 -12.52
C ARG A 29 -5.91 6.79 -11.20
N TYR A 30 -7.19 7.17 -11.26
CA TYR A 30 -7.99 7.52 -10.08
C TYR A 30 -8.88 6.39 -9.54
N LYS A 31 -8.88 5.20 -10.16
CA LYS A 31 -9.71 4.08 -9.69
C LYS A 31 -8.84 3.00 -9.04
N PRO A 32 -9.09 2.62 -7.79
CA PRO A 32 -8.41 1.50 -7.16
C PRO A 32 -8.60 0.21 -7.99
N VAL A 33 -7.51 -0.52 -8.16
CA VAL A 33 -7.50 -1.86 -8.76
C VAL A 33 -7.21 -2.89 -7.67
N PRO A 34 -7.85 -4.08 -7.69
CA PRO A 34 -7.69 -5.05 -6.61
C PRO A 34 -6.23 -5.44 -6.39
N VAL A 35 -5.75 -5.31 -5.15
CA VAL A 35 -4.44 -5.78 -4.72
C VAL A 35 -4.60 -6.72 -3.54
N SER A 36 -4.00 -7.90 -3.66
CA SER A 36 -3.92 -8.89 -2.60
C SER A 36 -2.52 -9.49 -2.53
N GLY A 37 -2.20 -10.15 -1.45
CA GLY A 37 -0.91 -10.82 -1.35
C GLY A 37 -0.77 -11.66 -0.11
N GLU A 38 0.45 -12.14 0.10
CA GLU A 38 0.85 -12.91 1.27
C GLU A 38 2.14 -12.33 1.86
N VAL A 39 2.22 -12.29 3.18
CA VAL A 39 3.42 -11.93 3.92
C VAL A 39 3.98 -13.17 4.61
N THR A 40 5.26 -13.44 4.38
CA THR A 40 6.01 -14.46 5.12
C THR A 40 7.23 -13.85 5.80
N LEU A 41 7.67 -14.43 6.92
CA LEU A 41 8.94 -14.13 7.57
C LEU A 41 9.75 -15.42 7.66
N ASN A 42 10.89 -15.45 6.98
CA ASN A 42 11.73 -16.65 6.86
C ASN A 42 10.91 -17.89 6.41
N GLY A 43 10.03 -17.70 5.42
CA GLY A 43 9.18 -18.75 4.85
C GLY A 43 7.94 -19.12 5.67
N LYS A 44 7.69 -18.48 6.82
CA LYS A 44 6.49 -18.73 7.65
C LYS A 44 5.46 -17.61 7.47
N PRO A 45 4.16 -17.92 7.33
CA PRO A 45 3.11 -16.89 7.26
C PRO A 45 3.11 -15.96 8.47
N VAL A 46 2.90 -14.68 8.24
CA VAL A 46 2.82 -13.67 9.31
C VAL A 46 1.36 -13.25 9.50
N GLU A 47 0.73 -13.72 10.58
CA GLU A 47 -0.62 -13.27 10.96
C GLU A 47 -0.60 -11.89 11.62
N GLY A 48 -1.60 -11.05 11.34
CA GLY A 48 -1.84 -9.79 12.06
C GLY A 48 -0.81 -8.69 11.79
N ALA A 49 0.03 -8.84 10.77
CA ALA A 49 0.83 -7.75 10.25
C ALA A 49 -0.01 -6.79 9.42
N THR A 50 0.27 -5.50 9.55
CA THR A 50 -0.29 -4.44 8.72
C THR A 50 0.66 -4.15 7.57
N VAL A 51 0.13 -4.15 6.35
CA VAL A 51 0.83 -3.88 5.10
C VAL A 51 0.38 -2.51 4.60
N TYR A 52 1.35 -1.64 4.32
CA TYR A 52 1.13 -0.32 3.76
C TYR A 52 1.83 -0.20 2.41
N PHE A 53 1.10 0.34 1.43
CA PHE A 53 1.62 0.70 0.12
C PHE A 53 1.67 2.22 0.05
N TYR A 54 2.86 2.80 0.25
CA TYR A 54 3.09 4.24 0.12
C TYR A 54 3.48 4.57 -1.31
N ALA A 55 2.68 5.38 -1.99
CA ALA A 55 2.98 5.79 -3.36
C ALA A 55 4.31 6.55 -3.39
N ALA A 56 5.12 6.32 -4.42
CA ALA A 56 6.39 7.02 -4.61
C ALA A 56 6.22 8.49 -5.08
N THR A 57 4.99 8.96 -5.28
CA THR A 57 4.64 10.32 -5.73
C THR A 57 4.02 11.14 -4.60
N ASP A 58 4.43 12.40 -4.47
CA ASP A 58 3.79 13.36 -3.56
C ASP A 58 2.49 13.88 -4.20
N GLY A 59 1.34 13.72 -3.52
CA GLY A 59 0.03 14.20 -4.00
C GLY A 59 -1.18 13.51 -3.34
N PRO A 60 -2.42 13.78 -3.81
CA PRO A 60 -3.63 13.07 -3.35
C PRO A 60 -3.60 11.55 -3.63
N GLU A 61 -2.74 11.11 -4.55
CA GLU A 61 -2.37 9.70 -4.78
C GLU A 61 -1.48 9.12 -3.66
N GLY A 62 -0.97 9.97 -2.76
CA GLY A 62 -0.09 9.61 -1.64
C GLY A 62 -0.81 8.97 -0.44
N ARG A 63 -2.14 8.82 -0.48
CA ARG A 63 -2.85 8.04 0.54
C ARG A 63 -2.38 6.58 0.45
N PRO A 64 -1.83 5.99 1.53
CA PRO A 64 -1.38 4.62 1.47
C PRO A 64 -2.57 3.67 1.32
N ALA A 65 -2.40 2.63 0.51
CA ALA A 65 -3.30 1.49 0.52
C ALA A 65 -2.89 0.56 1.68
N VAL A 66 -3.86 0.09 2.47
CA VAL A 66 -3.59 -0.62 3.73
C VAL A 66 -4.36 -1.93 3.79
N GLY A 67 -3.75 -2.97 4.34
CA GLY A 67 -4.41 -4.23 4.65
C GLY A 67 -3.76 -4.94 5.83
N THR A 68 -4.54 -5.78 6.52
CA THR A 68 -4.04 -6.62 7.61
C THR A 68 -4.04 -8.07 7.17
N THR A 69 -2.98 -8.79 7.52
CA THR A 69 -2.79 -10.21 7.19
C THR A 69 -3.62 -11.12 8.10
N ASP A 70 -4.21 -12.15 7.52
CA ASP A 70 -4.91 -13.21 8.24
C ASP A 70 -3.97 -14.32 8.75
N LYS A 71 -4.54 -15.41 9.29
CA LYS A 71 -3.80 -16.59 9.78
C LYS A 71 -2.90 -17.26 8.74
N ALA A 72 -3.26 -17.15 7.47
CA ALA A 72 -2.48 -17.67 6.36
C ALA A 72 -1.48 -16.63 5.81
N GLY A 73 -1.33 -15.49 6.49
CA GLY A 73 -0.47 -14.39 6.04
C GLY A 73 -1.06 -13.60 4.87
N GLN A 74 -2.31 -13.86 4.48
CA GLN A 74 -2.92 -13.24 3.30
C GLN A 74 -3.54 -11.90 3.63
N PHE A 75 -3.42 -10.93 2.73
CA PHE A 75 -4.01 -9.60 2.87
C PHE A 75 -4.70 -9.14 1.60
N ARG A 76 -5.60 -8.16 1.75
CA ARG A 76 -6.21 -7.39 0.67
C ARG A 76 -6.09 -5.92 1.03
N LEU A 77 -5.63 -5.10 0.09
CA LEU A 77 -5.47 -3.66 0.33
C LEU A 77 -6.77 -2.91 0.10
N GLY A 78 -6.98 -1.85 0.88
CA GLY A 78 -7.96 -0.82 0.60
C GLY A 78 -7.33 0.57 0.67
N THR A 79 -7.78 1.46 -0.21
CA THR A 79 -7.35 2.87 -0.28
C THR A 79 -8.47 3.81 0.14
N MET A 80 -9.68 3.64 -0.43
CA MET A 80 -10.82 4.52 -0.15
C MET A 80 -11.91 3.78 0.62
N GLY A 81 -12.20 2.54 0.23
CA GLY A 81 -13.11 1.62 0.88
C GLY A 81 -12.44 0.36 1.38
N ASN A 82 -13.24 -0.55 1.94
CA ASN A 82 -12.74 -1.82 2.45
C ASN A 82 -12.35 -2.74 1.29
N ALA A 83 -11.07 -3.12 1.25
CA ALA A 83 -10.51 -4.06 0.27
C ALA A 83 -10.75 -3.68 -1.21
N ASP A 84 -10.86 -2.38 -1.52
CA ASP A 84 -11.07 -1.88 -2.88
C ASP A 84 -9.79 -1.83 -3.73
N GLY A 85 -8.62 -2.02 -3.11
CA GLY A 85 -7.32 -2.12 -3.75
C GLY A 85 -6.44 -0.89 -3.58
N ALA A 86 -5.55 -0.69 -4.54
CA ALA A 86 -4.62 0.44 -4.61
C ALA A 86 -4.77 1.16 -5.96
N LEU A 87 -4.46 2.45 -6.01
CA LEU A 87 -4.40 3.15 -7.29
C LEU A 87 -3.26 2.57 -8.15
N PRO A 88 -3.37 2.59 -9.49
CA PRO A 88 -2.25 2.24 -10.34
C PRO A 88 -1.06 3.18 -10.10
N GLY A 89 0.12 2.63 -9.81
CA GLY A 89 1.31 3.41 -9.45
C GLY A 89 2.47 2.55 -8.95
N GLU A 90 3.57 3.21 -8.60
CA GLU A 90 4.75 2.60 -7.98
C GLU A 90 4.73 2.86 -6.48
N TYR A 91 5.02 1.82 -5.68
CA TYR A 91 4.86 1.85 -4.24
C TYR A 91 6.11 1.36 -3.50
N LYS A 92 6.46 2.06 -2.42
CA LYS A 92 7.25 1.52 -1.32
C LYS A 92 6.34 0.74 -0.38
N VAL A 93 6.73 -0.47 -0.03
CA VAL A 93 5.91 -1.36 0.81
C VAL A 93 6.50 -1.42 2.22
N VAL A 94 5.67 -1.08 3.20
CA VAL A 94 6.00 -1.17 4.63
C VAL A 94 5.18 -2.28 5.24
N VAL A 95 5.81 -3.09 6.09
CA VAL A 95 5.14 -4.17 6.81
C VAL A 95 5.52 -4.08 8.28
N THR A 96 4.51 -3.93 9.13
CA THR A 96 4.69 -3.84 10.59
C THR A 96 3.82 -4.86 11.30
N LYS A 97 4.28 -5.36 12.44
CA LYS A 97 3.46 -6.19 13.33
C LYS A 97 3.71 -5.77 14.76
N PHE A 98 2.80 -5.00 15.30
CA PHE A 98 2.87 -4.55 16.68
C PHE A 98 2.15 -5.52 17.59
N VAL A 99 2.86 -6.03 18.60
CA VAL A 99 2.30 -6.86 19.67
C VAL A 99 2.60 -6.23 21.01
N PRO A 100 1.80 -6.51 22.06
CA PRO A 100 2.15 -6.08 23.41
C PRO A 100 3.58 -6.47 23.77
N SER A 101 4.35 -5.51 24.30
CA SER A 101 5.72 -5.71 24.75
C SER A 101 5.79 -6.76 25.87
N ASP A 102 4.78 -6.76 26.74
CA ASP A 102 4.50 -7.79 27.74
C ASP A 102 3.13 -8.43 27.43
N PRO A 103 3.07 -9.70 26.99
CA PRO A 103 1.82 -10.39 26.69
C PRO A 103 0.96 -10.67 27.93
N ASN A 104 1.53 -10.57 29.14
CA ASN A 104 0.81 -10.75 30.39
C ASN A 104 0.35 -9.42 31.00
N LEU A 105 0.67 -8.29 30.38
CA LEU A 105 0.25 -7.00 30.90
C LEU A 105 -1.27 -6.88 30.80
N LYS A 106 -1.90 -6.78 31.96
CA LYS A 106 -3.32 -6.43 32.08
C LYS A 106 -3.43 -4.91 32.08
N ILE A 107 -3.77 -4.35 30.93
CA ILE A 107 -4.14 -2.93 30.82
C ILE A 107 -5.54 -2.79 31.41
N PRO A 108 -5.75 -1.98 32.48
CA PRO A 108 -7.09 -1.69 32.98
C PRO A 108 -7.98 -1.13 31.87
N ASP A 109 -9.28 -1.34 31.97
CA ASP A 109 -10.21 -0.67 31.06
C ASP A 109 -10.26 0.82 31.41
N PHE A 110 -9.95 1.67 30.43
CA PHE A 110 -9.95 3.12 30.58
C PHE A 110 -11.03 3.69 29.66
N PRO A 111 -11.98 4.49 30.20
CA PRO A 111 -13.02 5.08 29.37
C PRO A 111 -12.44 6.04 28.34
N ASP A 112 -13.04 6.13 27.14
CA ASP A 112 -12.62 7.08 26.09
C ASP A 112 -13.09 8.52 26.40
N THR A 113 -12.61 9.04 27.52
CA THR A 113 -12.80 10.40 28.02
C THR A 113 -11.44 11.06 28.17
N PRO A 114 -11.34 12.40 28.19
CA PRO A 114 -10.07 13.08 28.46
C PRO A 114 -9.36 12.54 29.72
N GLU A 115 -10.10 12.35 30.82
CA GLU A 115 -9.58 11.85 32.09
C GLU A 115 -9.16 10.38 32.00
N GLY A 116 -9.94 9.55 31.30
CA GLY A 116 -9.60 8.15 31.08
C GLY A 116 -8.35 7.98 30.21
N ARG A 117 -8.19 8.80 29.18
CA ARG A 117 -6.97 8.83 28.34
C ARG A 117 -5.75 9.27 29.15
N ALA A 118 -5.87 10.29 30.00
CA ALA A 118 -4.79 10.72 30.88
C ALA A 118 -4.39 9.63 31.89
N LYS A 119 -5.37 8.93 32.49
CA LYS A 119 -5.10 7.79 33.39
C LYS A 119 -4.42 6.62 32.68
N ARG A 120 -4.82 6.34 31.45
CA ARG A 120 -4.16 5.33 30.61
C ARG A 120 -2.70 5.72 30.36
N GLU A 121 -2.45 6.98 30.04
CA GLU A 121 -1.10 7.49 29.80
C GLU A 121 -0.22 7.41 31.05
N ASP A 122 -0.73 7.84 32.22
CA ASP A 122 -0.03 7.69 33.51
C ASP A 122 0.29 6.21 33.82
N PHE A 123 -0.68 5.31 33.62
CA PHE A 123 -0.47 3.87 33.80
C PHE A 123 0.65 3.35 32.89
N LEU A 124 0.61 3.70 31.60
CA LEU A 124 1.63 3.29 30.64
C LEU A 124 3.01 3.84 31.01
N TYR A 125 3.09 5.10 31.45
CA TYR A 125 4.33 5.71 31.91
C TYR A 125 4.91 4.98 33.14
N ARG A 126 4.06 4.63 34.11
CA ARG A 126 4.50 3.89 35.31
C ARG A 126 5.00 2.48 35.00
N VAL A 127 4.41 1.82 34.01
CA VAL A 127 4.77 0.45 33.63
C VAL A 127 6.02 0.42 32.75
N TYR A 128 6.15 1.36 31.81
CA TYR A 128 7.16 1.31 30.77
C TYR A 128 8.25 2.40 30.85
N GLY A 129 8.09 3.37 31.75
CA GLY A 129 8.96 4.54 31.87
C GLY A 129 8.91 5.45 30.64
N GLU A 130 9.83 6.41 30.57
CA GLU A 130 9.82 7.49 29.58
C GLU A 130 9.95 7.05 28.11
N ARG A 131 10.43 5.83 27.83
CA ARG A 131 10.92 5.49 26.48
C ARG A 131 10.45 4.15 25.91
N LYS A 132 9.54 3.42 26.57
CA LYS A 132 9.09 2.12 26.04
C LYS A 132 7.59 2.13 25.73
N SER A 133 7.29 1.87 24.47
CA SER A 133 5.91 1.68 24.01
C SER A 133 5.35 0.38 24.57
N PRO A 134 4.05 0.32 24.96
CA PRO A 134 3.40 -0.92 25.36
C PRO A 134 3.34 -1.95 24.24
N ILE A 135 3.66 -1.55 23.01
CA ILE A 135 3.72 -2.41 21.83
C ILE A 135 5.12 -2.38 21.23
N LYS A 136 5.57 -3.53 20.75
CA LYS A 136 6.81 -3.69 20.01
C LYS A 136 6.52 -4.19 18.60
N ASN A 137 7.22 -3.63 17.61
CA ASN A 137 7.27 -4.22 16.28
C ASN A 137 8.10 -5.51 16.35
N VAL A 138 7.52 -6.63 15.94
CA VAL A 138 8.23 -7.93 15.93
C VAL A 138 8.83 -8.27 14.57
N LEU A 139 8.67 -7.39 13.57
CA LEU A 139 9.30 -7.52 12.27
C LEU A 139 10.63 -6.76 12.20
N PRO A 140 11.56 -7.15 11.31
CA PRO A 140 12.82 -6.45 11.13
C PRO A 140 12.63 -4.97 10.75
N ALA A 141 13.40 -4.08 11.40
CA ALA A 141 13.25 -2.62 11.29
C ALA A 141 13.35 -2.09 9.84
N LYS A 142 14.09 -2.79 8.96
CA LYS A 142 14.20 -2.39 7.55
C LYS A 142 12.84 -2.28 6.85
N TYR A 143 11.83 -3.04 7.27
CA TYR A 143 10.49 -3.03 6.68
C TYR A 143 9.53 -2.02 7.29
N GLU A 144 9.92 -1.29 8.34
CA GLU A 144 9.04 -0.40 9.09
C GLU A 144 8.88 0.99 8.46
N ASN A 145 9.85 1.41 7.65
CA ASN A 145 9.91 2.77 7.12
C ASN A 145 10.03 2.79 5.58
N PRO A 146 9.27 3.65 4.87
CA PRO A 146 9.39 3.78 3.41
C PRO A 146 10.79 4.14 2.92
N ALA A 147 11.58 4.85 3.73
CA ALA A 147 12.95 5.24 3.40
C ALA A 147 13.97 4.10 3.51
N SER A 148 13.70 3.06 4.31
CA SER A 148 14.62 1.93 4.53
C SER A 148 14.16 0.63 3.88
N THR A 149 12.88 0.52 3.52
CA THR A 149 12.32 -0.73 3.01
C THR A 149 12.88 -1.09 1.64
N PRO A 150 13.34 -2.34 1.45
CA PRO A 150 13.72 -2.85 0.15
C PRO A 150 12.51 -3.31 -0.66
N LEU A 151 11.30 -3.29 -0.08
CA LEU A 151 10.11 -3.81 -0.73
C LEU A 151 9.49 -2.73 -1.63
N GLU A 152 9.29 -3.09 -2.89
CA GLU A 152 8.66 -2.25 -3.91
C GLU A 152 7.57 -3.03 -4.63
N CYS A 153 6.54 -2.34 -5.09
CA CYS A 153 5.47 -2.95 -5.87
C CYS A 153 4.94 -2.00 -6.93
N SER A 154 4.87 -2.48 -8.17
CA SER A 154 4.22 -1.79 -9.29
C SER A 154 2.78 -2.30 -9.43
N VAL A 155 1.81 -1.39 -9.35
CA VAL A 155 0.39 -1.69 -9.51
C VAL A 155 -0.07 -1.12 -10.86
N LYS A 156 -0.42 -2.00 -11.81
CA LYS A 156 -0.95 -1.59 -13.13
C LYS A 156 -2.39 -2.04 -13.37
N GLY A 157 -2.85 -3.01 -12.58
CA GLY A 157 -4.15 -3.66 -12.69
C GLY A 157 -4.37 -4.58 -11.49
N ARG A 158 -5.18 -5.64 -11.64
CA ARG A 158 -5.28 -6.66 -10.59
C ARG A 158 -3.89 -7.23 -10.30
N THR A 159 -3.43 -7.05 -9.07
CA THR A 159 -2.05 -7.38 -8.68
C THR A 159 -2.08 -8.37 -7.52
N THR A 160 -1.27 -9.42 -7.61
CA THR A 160 -1.01 -10.35 -6.50
C THR A 160 0.47 -10.31 -6.16
N VAL A 161 0.79 -10.09 -4.89
CA VAL A 161 2.18 -9.89 -4.43
C VAL A 161 2.56 -10.90 -3.35
N LYS A 162 3.82 -11.34 -3.35
CA LYS A 162 4.42 -12.10 -2.26
C LYS A 162 5.47 -11.25 -1.58
N LEU A 163 5.31 -11.00 -0.28
CA LEU A 163 6.20 -10.19 0.53
C LEU A 163 6.99 -11.13 1.45
N GLU A 164 8.19 -11.49 0.99
CA GLU A 164 9.08 -12.42 1.70
C GLU A 164 10.06 -11.64 2.59
N LEU A 165 9.73 -11.57 3.88
CA LEU A 165 10.54 -10.89 4.88
C LEU A 165 11.67 -11.81 5.36
N THR A 166 12.83 -11.22 5.62
CA THR A 166 14.01 -11.93 6.13
C THR A 166 14.49 -11.30 7.44
N GLY A 167 14.86 -12.15 8.41
CA GLY A 167 15.20 -11.74 9.77
C GLY A 167 16.55 -11.04 9.98
N LYS A 168 17.37 -10.86 8.93
CA LYS A 168 18.67 -10.17 9.00
C LYS A 168 18.62 -8.77 8.43
#